data_AF-A0AAV0H495-F1
#
_entry.id   AF-A0AAV0H495-F1
#
_cell.length_a   1.000
_cell.length_b   1.000
_cell.length_c   1.000
_cell.angle_alpha   90.00
_cell.angle_beta   90.00
_cell.angle_gamma   90.00
#
_symmetry.space_group_name_H-M   'P 1'
#
loop_
_entity.id
_entity.type
_entity.pdbx_description
1 polymer ?
#
loop_
_entity_poly.entity_id
_entity_poly.type
_entity_poly.pdbx_seq_one_letter_code
_entity_poly.pdbx_strand_id
1 'polypeptide(L)'
;MDGTVVRRVIPSDNSCLFNAVGYVMDHNKNKAPELRQDKKYSERVMLIYDGLHYDALAMSPVAEAPEEFDQTIFLVHRDRTVGPVEGLALNLVKDQQRKRSYTDTANFTLRCGVCQIGVIGQKEDVEHAQATGHVNFQEYK
;
A
#
# COMPACT_ATOMS: atom_id res chain seq x y z
N MET A 1 -30.28 10.16 -17.23
CA MET A 1 -28.94 10.41 -17.78
C MET A 1 -28.35 9.06 -18.09
N ASP A 2 -28.11 8.76 -19.36
CA ASP A 2 -27.43 7.52 -19.75
C ASP A 2 -25.93 7.75 -19.62
N GLY A 3 -25.32 7.09 -18.65
CA GLY A 3 -23.89 7.12 -18.39
C GLY A 3 -23.31 5.71 -18.41
N THR A 4 -22.07 5.59 -18.87
CA THR A 4 -21.30 4.34 -18.85
C THR A 4 -20.20 4.44 -17.81
N VAL A 5 -20.06 3.41 -16.98
CA VAL A 5 -18.95 3.29 -16.03
C VAL A 5 -17.66 2.97 -16.80
N VAL A 6 -16.61 3.75 -16.55
CA VAL A 6 -15.31 3.59 -17.22
C VAL A 6 -14.21 3.33 -16.19
N ARG A 7 -13.38 2.32 -16.44
CA ARG A 7 -12.17 2.07 -15.65
C ARG A 7 -11.12 3.14 -15.98
N ARG A 8 -10.55 3.77 -14.96
CA ARG A 8 -9.43 4.71 -15.11
C ARG A 8 -8.18 4.07 -14.53
N VAL A 9 -7.20 3.80 -15.40
CA VAL A 9 -5.93 3.18 -14.98
C VAL A 9 -5.12 4.16 -14.13
N ILE A 10 -4.64 3.67 -12.98
CA ILE A 10 -3.70 4.32 -12.06
C ILE A 10 -2.39 3.52 -12.10
N PRO A 11 -1.22 4.17 -12.09
CA PRO A 11 0.06 3.47 -12.04
C PRO A 11 0.15 2.47 -10.87
N SER A 12 0.72 1.30 -11.13
CA SER A 12 0.87 0.22 -10.15
C SER A 12 2.13 0.39 -9.30
N ASP A 13 2.19 1.49 -8.56
CA ASP A 13 3.26 1.81 -7.62
C ASP A 13 2.79 1.64 -6.17
N ASN A 14 3.73 1.83 -5.22
CA ASN A 14 3.48 1.82 -3.76
C ASN A 14 2.64 3.03 -3.28
N SER A 15 1.87 3.65 -4.16
CA SER A 15 0.99 4.79 -3.89
C SER A 15 -0.32 4.71 -4.69
N CYS A 16 -0.56 3.60 -5.39
CA CYS A 16 -1.71 3.39 -6.25
C CYS A 16 -3.04 3.57 -5.52
N LEU A 17 -3.14 3.09 -4.27
CA LEU A 17 -4.33 3.27 -3.42
C LEU A 17 -4.66 4.75 -3.22
N PHE A 18 -3.68 5.54 -2.77
CA PHE A 18 -3.88 6.96 -2.50
C PHE A 18 -4.19 7.75 -3.79
N ASN A 19 -3.51 7.43 -4.89
CA ASN A 19 -3.76 8.06 -6.18
C ASN A 19 -5.14 7.70 -6.76
N ALA A 20 -5.62 6.47 -6.53
CA ALA A 20 -6.96 6.05 -6.94
C ALA A 20 -8.04 6.81 -6.15
N VAL A 21 -7.90 6.87 -4.82
CA VAL A 21 -8.82 7.65 -3.96
C VAL A 21 -8.79 9.14 -4.35
N GLY A 22 -7.60 9.72 -4.51
CA GLY A 22 -7.45 11.10 -4.95
C GLY A 22 -8.06 11.39 -6.32
N TYR A 23 -8.06 10.41 -7.24
CA TYR A 23 -8.72 10.57 -8.53
C TYR A 23 -10.25 10.57 -8.42
N VAL A 24 -10.81 9.72 -7.58
CA VAL A 24 -12.27 9.65 -7.38
C VAL A 24 -12.78 10.89 -6.65
N MET A 25 -12.02 11.41 -5.69
CA MET A 25 -12.41 12.57 -4.88
C MET A 25 -12.13 13.92 -5.57
N ASP A 26 -10.95 14.07 -6.16
CA ASP A 26 -10.43 15.37 -6.63
C ASP A 26 -10.12 15.40 -8.14
N HIS A 27 -10.42 14.32 -8.88
CA HIS A 27 -10.00 14.14 -10.27
C HIS A 27 -8.48 14.25 -10.51
N ASN A 28 -7.67 14.00 -9.47
CA ASN A 28 -6.21 14.10 -9.52
C ASN A 28 -5.54 12.74 -9.23
N LYS A 29 -4.79 12.22 -10.21
CA LYS A 29 -4.07 10.94 -10.10
C LYS A 29 -2.71 11.02 -9.38
N ASN A 30 -2.31 12.21 -8.92
CA ASN A 30 -1.02 12.46 -8.27
C ASN A 30 -1.20 13.00 -6.84
N LYS A 31 -2.26 12.55 -6.15
CA LYS A 31 -2.65 13.04 -4.82
C LYS A 31 -1.92 12.31 -3.68
N ALA A 32 -1.24 11.20 -3.97
CA ALA A 32 -0.57 10.40 -2.95
C ALA A 32 0.36 11.18 -2.01
N PRO A 33 1.22 12.11 -2.47
CA PRO A 33 2.06 12.89 -1.55
C PRO A 33 1.24 13.68 -0.53
N GLU A 34 0.10 14.22 -0.94
CA GLU A 34 -0.78 15.02 -0.08
C GLU A 34 -1.61 14.14 0.87
N LEU A 35 -2.06 12.96 0.45
CA LEU A 35 -2.82 12.04 1.32
C LEU A 35 -1.92 11.27 2.28
N ARG A 36 -0.67 11.02 1.90
CA ARG A 36 0.34 10.34 2.73
C ARG A 36 1.03 11.29 3.70
N GLN A 37 0.91 12.58 3.49
CA GLN A 37 1.51 13.60 4.33
C GLN A 37 0.44 14.53 4.89
N ASP A 38 0.90 15.49 5.67
CA ASP A 38 0.20 16.72 6.02
C ASP A 38 -0.69 16.68 7.28
N LYS A 39 -0.58 17.67 8.17
CA LYS A 39 -0.51 19.08 7.79
C LYS A 39 -1.82 19.79 8.12
N LYS A 40 -2.94 19.19 7.72
CA LYS A 40 -4.21 19.94 7.62
C LYS A 40 -5.43 19.23 8.18
N TYR A 41 -5.40 17.91 8.26
CA TYR A 41 -6.52 17.13 8.77
C TYR A 41 -6.44 16.99 10.30
N SER A 42 -7.61 17.05 10.94
CA SER A 42 -7.79 16.81 12.38
C SER A 42 -7.94 15.33 12.72
N GLU A 43 -8.03 14.47 11.71
CA GLU A 43 -8.22 13.03 11.82
C GLU A 43 -7.26 12.30 10.88
N ARG A 44 -6.84 11.10 11.27
CA ARG A 44 -6.07 10.18 10.43
C ARG A 44 -6.55 8.75 10.62
N VAL A 45 -6.34 7.96 9.58
CA VAL A 45 -6.43 6.50 9.60
C VAL A 45 -5.02 5.93 9.40
N MET A 46 -4.82 4.67 9.78
CA MET A 46 -3.55 3.98 9.59
C MET A 46 -3.75 2.76 8.70
N LEU A 47 -2.81 2.58 7.77
CA LEU A 47 -2.71 1.41 6.92
C LEU A 47 -1.29 0.86 7.05
N ILE A 48 -1.16 -0.46 6.92
CA ILE A 48 0.14 -1.12 6.74
C ILE A 48 0.28 -1.56 5.29
N TYR A 49 1.49 -1.46 4.75
CA TYR A 49 1.83 -1.91 3.40
C TYR A 49 2.90 -2.97 3.50
N ASP A 50 2.62 -4.15 2.96
CA ASP A 50 3.56 -5.28 3.00
C ASP A 50 4.47 -5.35 1.76
N GLY A 51 4.32 -4.43 0.80
CA GLY A 51 5.07 -4.44 -0.46
C GLY A 51 4.24 -4.85 -1.67
N LEU A 52 3.06 -5.41 -1.47
CA LEU A 52 2.10 -5.77 -2.53
C LEU A 52 0.67 -5.33 -2.18
N HIS A 53 0.29 -5.41 -0.91
CA HIS A 53 -1.06 -5.21 -0.40
C HIS A 53 -1.11 -4.18 0.72
N TYR A 54 -2.25 -3.50 0.84
CA TYR A 54 -2.55 -2.59 1.94
C TYR A 54 -3.59 -3.22 2.86
N ASP A 55 -3.28 -3.26 4.15
CA ASP A 55 -4.22 -3.69 5.19
C ASP A 55 -4.54 -2.55 6.15
N ALA A 56 -5.73 -2.61 6.74
CA ALA A 56 -6.17 -1.64 7.75
C ALA A 56 -5.47 -1.90 9.09
N LEU A 57 -5.08 -0.81 9.78
CA LEU A 57 -4.66 -0.88 11.18
C LEU A 57 -5.73 -0.24 12.07
N ALA A 58 -6.18 -1.01 13.06
CA ALA A 58 -7.14 -0.59 14.07
C ALA A 58 -6.55 -0.70 15.47
N MET A 59 -7.02 0.14 16.39
CA MET A 59 -6.81 -0.06 17.82
C MET A 59 -8.02 -0.79 18.38
N SER A 60 -7.80 -2.00 18.89
CA SER A 60 -8.84 -2.80 19.54
C SER A 60 -8.59 -2.87 21.05
N PRO A 61 -9.63 -2.95 21.91
CA PRO A 61 -9.45 -3.06 23.36
C PRO A 61 -8.65 -4.31 23.76
N VAL A 62 -8.86 -5.42 23.06
CA VAL A 62 -8.17 -6.71 23.20
C VAL A 62 -8.12 -7.42 21.84
N ALA A 63 -7.22 -8.38 21.65
CA ALA A 63 -6.98 -9.01 20.34
C ALA A 63 -8.20 -9.78 19.79
N GLU A 64 -9.05 -10.29 20.67
CA GLU A 64 -10.24 -11.08 20.32
C GLU A 64 -11.55 -10.27 20.43
N ALA A 65 -11.46 -8.95 20.58
CA ALA A 65 -12.66 -8.11 20.62
C ALA A 65 -13.35 -8.11 19.24
N PRO A 66 -14.69 -8.02 19.19
CA PRO A 66 -15.41 -7.80 17.93
C PRO A 66 -14.96 -6.50 17.24
N GLU A 67 -14.92 -6.51 15.90
CA GLU A 67 -14.48 -5.36 15.08
C GLU A 67 -15.31 -4.08 15.31
N GLU A 68 -16.54 -4.20 15.82
CA GLU A 68 -17.37 -3.03 16.19
C GLU A 68 -16.77 -2.17 17.32
N PHE A 69 -15.82 -2.72 18.09
CA PHE A 69 -15.09 -2.00 19.13
C PHE A 69 -13.79 -1.36 18.63
N ASP A 70 -13.46 -1.55 17.35
CA ASP A 70 -12.23 -1.03 16.78
C ASP A 70 -12.28 0.49 16.60
N GLN A 71 -11.25 1.17 17.10
CA GLN A 71 -10.97 2.53 16.71
C GLN A 71 -10.10 2.53 15.45
N THR A 72 -10.66 3.03 14.35
CA THR A 72 -9.98 3.13 13.04
C THR A 72 -9.64 4.59 12.64
N ILE A 73 -10.31 5.57 13.26
CA ILE A 73 -10.10 7.00 13.05
C ILE A 73 -9.50 7.61 14.32
N PHE A 74 -8.39 8.33 14.16
CA PHE A 74 -7.61 8.90 15.25
C PHE A 74 -7.52 10.42 15.13
N LEU A 75 -7.81 11.13 16.21
CA LEU A 75 -7.68 12.58 16.26
C LEU A 75 -6.20 13.00 16.25
N VAL A 76 -5.90 14.03 15.48
CA VAL A 76 -4.57 14.64 15.41
C VAL A 76 -4.44 15.68 16.51
N HIS A 77 -3.46 15.49 17.39
CA HIS A 77 -3.15 16.41 18.47
C HIS A 77 -2.43 17.67 17.97
N ARG A 78 -2.27 18.66 18.87
CA ARG A 78 -1.58 19.93 18.58
C ARG A 78 -0.13 19.73 18.12
N ASP A 79 0.52 18.67 18.59
CA ASP A 79 1.90 18.29 18.22
C ASP A 79 1.99 17.54 16.88
N ARG A 80 0.87 17.38 16.17
CA ARG A 80 0.71 16.66 14.88
C ARG A 80 0.78 15.14 14.94
N THR A 81 0.83 14.56 16.14
CA THR A 81 0.77 13.11 16.34
C THR A 81 -0.69 12.65 16.45
N VAL A 82 -0.92 11.34 16.30
CA VAL A 82 -2.17 10.68 16.74
C VAL A 82 -2.01 9.98 18.10
N GLY A 83 -1.05 10.45 18.90
CA GLY A 83 -0.83 9.99 20.27
C GLY A 83 -0.07 8.66 20.36
N PRO A 84 -0.25 7.89 21.45
CA PRO A 84 0.51 6.67 21.72
C PRO A 84 0.38 5.56 20.67
N VAL A 85 -0.70 5.59 19.87
CA VAL A 85 -0.97 4.58 18.85
C VAL A 85 0.10 4.55 17.76
N GLU A 86 0.79 5.66 17.49
CA GLU A 86 1.93 5.68 16.55
C GLU A 86 3.05 4.75 17.02
N GLY A 87 3.32 4.72 18.33
CA GLY A 87 4.30 3.82 18.92
C GLY A 87 3.89 2.35 18.84
N LEU A 88 2.60 2.05 19.03
CA LEU A 88 2.05 0.70 18.86
C LEU A 88 2.15 0.23 17.41
N ALA A 89 1.78 1.08 16.46
CA ALA A 89 1.90 0.80 15.04
C ALA A 89 3.37 0.57 14.64
N LEU A 90 4.31 1.38 15.13
CA LEU A 90 5.73 1.18 14.86
C LEU A 90 6.27 -0.13 15.43
N ASN A 91 5.80 -0.54 16.62
CA ASN A 91 6.19 -1.82 17.21
C ASN A 91 5.64 -3.01 16.39
N LEU A 92 4.40 -2.90 15.90
CA LEU A 92 3.81 -3.89 15.00
C LEU A 92 4.66 -4.02 13.71
N VAL A 93 5.03 -2.89 13.08
CA VAL A 93 5.88 -2.91 11.88
C VAL A 93 7.21 -3.63 12.14
N LYS A 94 7.87 -3.35 13.27
CA LYS A 94 9.12 -4.03 13.64
C LYS A 94 8.95 -5.54 13.84
N ASP A 95 7.83 -5.96 14.43
CA ASP A 95 7.51 -7.39 14.58
C ASP A 95 7.26 -8.06 13.22
N GLN A 96 6.48 -7.44 12.34
CA GLN A 96 6.22 -7.95 10.98
C GLN A 96 7.51 -8.05 10.15
N GLN A 97 8.40 -7.06 10.25
CA GLN A 97 9.72 -7.09 9.62
C GLN A 97 10.58 -8.24 10.15
N ARG A 98 10.62 -8.44 11.47
CA ARG A 98 11.36 -9.57 12.09
C ARG A 98 10.81 -10.92 11.61
N LYS A 99 9.49 -11.03 11.45
CA LYS A 99 8.79 -12.21 10.91
C LYS A 99 8.96 -12.39 9.40
N ARG A 100 9.55 -11.41 8.70
CA ARG A 100 9.63 -11.35 7.24
C ARG A 100 8.25 -11.45 6.58
N SER A 101 7.24 -10.87 7.21
CA SER A 101 5.87 -10.79 6.68
C SER A 101 5.73 -9.57 5.78
N TYR A 102 6.52 -9.54 4.72
CA TYR A 102 6.50 -8.51 3.69
C TYR A 102 7.13 -9.06 2.40
N THR A 103 6.76 -8.49 1.26
CA THR A 103 7.30 -8.78 -0.05
C THR A 103 8.22 -7.65 -0.48
N ASP A 104 9.51 -7.94 -0.65
CA ASP A 104 10.47 -6.96 -1.16
C ASP A 104 10.37 -6.86 -2.69
N THR A 105 9.46 -6.01 -3.17
CA THR A 105 9.27 -5.78 -4.61
C THR A 105 10.46 -5.08 -5.28
N ALA A 106 11.47 -4.63 -4.53
CA ALA A 106 12.69 -4.10 -5.12
C ALA A 106 13.72 -5.20 -5.41
N ASN A 107 13.74 -6.30 -4.63
CA ASN A 107 14.80 -7.31 -4.69
C ASN A 107 14.32 -8.75 -4.91
N PHE A 108 13.01 -8.99 -4.99
CA PHE A 108 12.47 -10.32 -5.28
C PHE A 108 12.95 -10.83 -6.65
N THR A 109 13.31 -12.11 -6.70
CA THR A 109 13.73 -12.80 -7.92
C THR A 109 12.51 -13.38 -8.62
N LEU A 110 12.27 -12.89 -9.84
CA LEU A 110 11.18 -13.30 -10.70
C LEU A 110 11.71 -14.10 -11.88
N ARG A 111 11.04 -15.18 -12.24
CA ARG A 111 11.33 -15.94 -13.45
C ARG A 111 10.23 -15.71 -14.47
N CYS A 112 10.61 -15.32 -15.68
CA CYS A 112 9.68 -15.26 -16.79
C CYS A 112 9.24 -16.69 -17.16
N GLY A 113 7.94 -16.98 -17.07
CA GLY A 113 7.36 -18.27 -17.40
C GLY A 113 7.43 -18.63 -18.88
N VAL A 114 7.71 -17.65 -19.77
CA VAL A 114 7.80 -17.87 -21.22
C VAL A 114 9.23 -18.21 -21.65
N CYS A 115 10.21 -17.37 -21.30
CA CYS A 115 11.61 -17.54 -21.74
C CYS A 115 12.57 -17.99 -20.64
N GLN A 116 12.08 -18.18 -19.41
CA GLN A 116 12.82 -18.69 -18.26
C GLN A 116 13.97 -17.80 -17.75
N ILE A 117 14.11 -16.58 -18.29
CA ILE A 117 15.05 -15.56 -17.81
C ILE A 117 14.64 -15.11 -16.41
N GLY A 118 15.61 -15.06 -15.50
CA GLY A 118 15.46 -14.47 -14.18
C GLY A 118 15.66 -12.95 -14.25
N VAL A 119 14.81 -12.20 -13.56
CA VAL A 119 14.87 -10.75 -13.38
C VAL A 119 14.76 -10.43 -11.90
N ILE A 120 15.36 -9.31 -11.47
CA ILE A 120 15.39 -8.89 -10.08
C ILE A 120 14.59 -7.60 -9.93
N GLY A 121 13.56 -7.67 -9.09
CA GLY A 121 12.73 -6.53 -8.76
C GLY A 121 11.79 -6.08 -9.88
N GLN A 122 10.88 -5.17 -9.52
CA GLN A 122 9.84 -4.67 -10.43
C GLN A 122 10.41 -3.92 -11.65
N LYS A 123 11.58 -3.29 -11.50
CA LYS A 123 12.19 -2.53 -12.59
C LYS A 123 12.59 -3.44 -13.75
N GLU A 124 13.34 -4.51 -13.47
CA GLU A 124 13.79 -5.43 -14.50
C GLU A 124 12.63 -6.23 -15.09
N ASP A 125 11.62 -6.56 -14.28
CA ASP A 125 10.35 -7.15 -14.74
C ASP A 125 9.66 -6.28 -15.80
N VAL A 126 9.47 -4.99 -15.52
CA VAL A 126 8.88 -4.04 -16.48
C VAL A 126 9.72 -3.89 -17.74
N GLU A 127 11.04 -3.76 -17.60
CA GLU A 127 11.96 -3.67 -18.75
C GLU A 127 11.91 -4.94 -19.61
N HIS A 128 11.86 -6.12 -18.98
CA HIS A 128 11.71 -7.40 -19.67
C HIS A 128 10.38 -7.49 -20.42
N ALA A 129 9.27 -7.15 -19.76
CA ALA A 129 7.95 -7.19 -20.35
C ALA A 129 7.84 -6.25 -21.56
N GLN A 130 8.44 -5.06 -21.48
CA GLN A 130 8.47 -4.11 -22.58
C GLN A 130 9.33 -4.59 -23.75
N ALA A 131 10.48 -5.21 -23.48
CA ALA A 131 11.39 -5.69 -24.52
C ALA A 131 10.89 -6.96 -25.22
N THR A 132 10.18 -7.83 -24.51
CA THR A 132 9.82 -9.18 -24.99
C THR A 132 8.33 -9.40 -25.22
N GLY A 133 7.46 -8.57 -24.63
CA GLY A 133 6.02 -8.80 -24.57
C GLY A 133 5.59 -9.87 -23.57
N HIS A 134 6.50 -10.44 -22.78
CA HIS A 134 6.16 -11.44 -21.76
C HIS A 134 5.65 -10.78 -20.48
N VAL A 135 4.52 -11.25 -19.94
CA VAL A 135 3.91 -10.72 -18.70
C VAL A 135 3.65 -11.79 -17.64
N ASN A 136 4.08 -13.03 -17.89
CA ASN A 136 3.91 -14.15 -16.97
C ASN A 136 5.18 -14.31 -16.13
N PHE A 137 5.20 -13.75 -14.93
CA PHE A 137 6.33 -13.83 -14.00
C PHE A 137 5.94 -14.61 -12.75
N GLN A 138 6.87 -15.43 -12.26
CA GLN A 138 6.71 -16.21 -11.04
C GLN A 138 7.87 -15.94 -10.10
N GLU A 139 7.57 -15.65 -8.84
CA GLU A 139 8.61 -15.53 -7.82
C GLU A 139 9.26 -16.89 -7.58
N TYR A 140 10.59 -16.92 -7.52
CA TYR A 140 11.36 -18.12 -7.19
C TYR A 140 12.41 -17.78 -6.13
N LYS A 141 12.75 -18.78 -5.31
CA LYS A 141 13.79 -18.70 -4.29
C LYS A 141 15.02 -19.50 -4.71
#